data_AF-A0A1J3DXL4-F1
#
_entry.id   AF-A0A1J3DXL4-F1
#
_cell.length_a   1.000
_cell.length_b   1.000
_cell.length_c   1.000
_cell.angle_alpha   90.00
_cell.angle_beta   90.00
_cell.angle_gamma   90.00
#
_symmetry.space_group_name_H-M   'P 1'
#
loop_
_entity.id
_entity.type
_entity.pdbx_description
1 polymer ?
#
loop_
_entity_poly.entity_id
_entity_poly.type
_entity_poly.pdbx_seq_one_letter_code
_entity_poly.pdbx_strand_id
1 'polypeptide(L)'
;NTRRFFVAVHVGAGYHAVANEKALRSVMRRACLAASTILLQDSGECIDAVSAAIKVLEDDPSTNAGRGSNLTEEGHVECDA
;
A
#
# COMPACT_ATOMS: atom_id res chain seq x y z
N ASN A 1 -17.35 -23.19 -2.41
CA ASN A 1 -17.81 -22.03 -1.62
C ASN A 1 -16.77 -20.94 -1.80
N THR A 2 -17.01 -19.94 -2.66
CA THR A 2 -16.03 -18.87 -2.89
C THR A 2 -16.04 -17.92 -1.70
N ARG A 3 -14.92 -17.80 -0.98
CA ARG A 3 -14.75 -16.78 0.08
C ARG A 3 -15.03 -15.41 -0.52
N ARG A 4 -15.92 -14.65 0.11
CA ARG A 4 -16.13 -13.24 -0.21
C ARG A 4 -15.26 -12.40 0.70
N PHE A 5 -14.57 -11.45 0.13
CA PHE A 5 -13.75 -10.49 0.85
C PHE A 5 -13.83 -9.12 0.17
N PHE A 6 -13.38 -8.11 0.88
CA PHE A 6 -13.23 -6.75 0.37
C PHE A 6 -11.90 -6.19 0.88
N VAL A 7 -11.19 -5.47 0.01
CA VAL A 7 -9.94 -4.80 0.35
C VAL A 7 -10.09 -3.32 0.01
N ALA A 8 -9.77 -2.48 0.97
CA ALA A 8 -9.62 -1.04 0.77
C ALA A 8 -8.24 -0.60 1.22
N VAL A 9 -7.64 0.29 0.45
CA VAL A 9 -6.33 0.91 0.71
C VAL A 9 -6.43 2.40 0.40
N HIS A 10 -5.52 3.19 0.95
CA HIS A 10 -5.34 4.60 0.58
C HIS A 10 -3.84 4.93 0.53
N VAL A 11 -3.47 5.99 -0.18
CA VAL A 11 -2.08 6.48 -0.33
C VAL A 11 -1.92 7.85 0.33
N GLY A 12 -2.51 7.99 1.52
CA GLY A 12 -2.56 9.25 2.25
C GLY A 12 -3.61 10.25 1.74
N ALA A 13 -3.83 11.30 2.53
CA ALA A 13 -4.70 12.43 2.21
C ALA A 13 -3.87 13.72 2.19
N GLY A 14 -4.15 14.61 1.24
CA GLY A 14 -3.37 15.83 1.05
C GLY A 14 -3.46 16.35 -0.38
N TYR A 15 -2.44 17.09 -0.81
CA TYR A 15 -2.35 17.54 -2.20
C TYR A 15 -1.75 16.45 -3.08
N HIS A 16 -2.59 15.89 -3.96
CA HIS A 16 -2.18 14.93 -4.98
C HIS A 16 -2.06 15.67 -6.31
N ALA A 17 -0.84 15.98 -6.74
CA ALA A 17 -0.61 16.60 -8.03
C ALA A 17 -1.19 15.72 -9.16
N VAL A 18 -1.82 16.32 -10.17
CA VAL A 18 -2.42 15.60 -11.30
C VAL A 18 -1.40 14.67 -11.99
N ALA A 19 -0.14 15.10 -12.06
CA ALA A 19 0.96 14.29 -12.59
C ALA A 19 1.18 12.96 -11.84
N ASN A 20 0.86 12.92 -10.54
CA ASN A 20 1.05 11.75 -9.69
C ASN A 20 -0.15 10.79 -9.72
N GLU A 21 -1.33 11.23 -10.20
CA GLU A 21 -2.57 10.45 -10.14
C GLU A 21 -2.41 9.04 -10.74
N LYS A 22 -1.75 8.93 -11.89
CA LYS A 22 -1.52 7.63 -12.55
C LYS A 22 -0.66 6.69 -11.72
N ALA A 23 0.41 7.21 -11.10
CA ALA A 23 1.30 6.41 -10.26
C ALA A 23 0.58 5.93 -9.00
N LEU A 24 -0.13 6.83 -8.33
CA LEU A 24 -0.88 6.56 -7.11
C LEU A 24 -2.04 5.58 -7.31
N ARG A 25 -2.79 5.72 -8.41
CA ARG A 25 -3.80 4.71 -8.78
C ARG A 25 -3.18 3.35 -9.08
N SER A 26 -2.01 3.33 -9.72
CA SER A 26 -1.30 2.09 -10.05
C SER A 26 -0.85 1.33 -8.80
N VAL A 27 -0.26 2.03 -7.82
CA VAL A 27 0.18 1.39 -6.56
C VAL A 27 -1.00 0.88 -5.73
N MET A 28 -2.09 1.65 -5.59
CA MET A 28 -3.30 1.18 -4.90
C MET A 28 -3.88 -0.09 -5.56
N ARG A 29 -3.91 -0.14 -6.90
CA ARG A 29 -4.36 -1.33 -7.62
C ARG A 29 -3.47 -2.54 -7.34
N ARG A 30 -2.14 -2.35 -7.31
CA ARG A 30 -1.19 -3.44 -6.98
C ARG A 30 -1.34 -3.90 -5.53
N ALA A 31 -1.55 -2.98 -4.59
CA ALA A 31 -1.77 -3.32 -3.19
C ALA A 31 -3.05 -4.16 -3.00
N CYS A 32 -4.16 -3.76 -3.62
CA CYS A 32 -5.39 -4.57 -3.61
C CYS A 32 -5.19 -5.95 -4.24
N LEU A 33 -4.42 -6.05 -5.33
CA LEU A 33 -4.11 -7.32 -5.97
C LEU A 33 -3.30 -8.23 -5.03
N ALA A 34 -2.27 -7.69 -4.37
CA ALA A 34 -1.43 -8.43 -3.43
C ALA A 34 -2.26 -9.02 -2.26
N ALA A 35 -3.11 -8.21 -1.62
CA ALA A 35 -4.02 -8.69 -0.59
C ALA A 35 -4.99 -9.76 -1.13
N SER A 36 -5.57 -9.53 -2.31
CA SER A 36 -6.51 -10.48 -2.92
C SER A 36 -5.86 -11.82 -3.23
N THR A 37 -4.60 -11.82 -3.68
CA THR A 37 -3.83 -13.05 -3.93
C THR A 37 -3.65 -13.90 -2.66
N ILE A 38 -3.50 -13.26 -1.50
CA ILE A 38 -3.45 -13.97 -0.21
C ILE A 38 -4.84 -14.48 0.17
N LEU A 39 -5.88 -13.62 0.13
CA LEU A 39 -7.24 -13.96 0.56
C LEU A 39 -7.93 -15.04 -0.28
N LEU A 40 -7.47 -15.25 -1.53
CA LEU A 40 -7.93 -16.32 -2.41
C LEU A 40 -7.32 -17.69 -2.08
N GLN A 41 -6.27 -17.75 -1.25
CA GLN A 41 -5.69 -19.02 -0.80
C GLN A 41 -6.53 -19.62 0.31
N ASP A 42 -6.62 -20.95 0.36
CA ASP A 42 -7.38 -21.65 1.40
C ASP A 42 -6.83 -21.37 2.81
N SER A 43 -5.52 -21.23 2.93
CA SER A 43 -4.82 -20.85 4.17
C SER A 43 -4.58 -19.34 4.31
N GLY A 44 -5.14 -18.50 3.44
CA GLY A 44 -4.93 -17.06 3.48
C GLY A 44 -5.60 -16.40 4.67
N GLU A 45 -4.83 -15.67 5.47
CA GLU A 45 -5.31 -14.89 6.61
C GLU A 45 -5.43 -13.40 6.27
N CYS A 46 -6.34 -12.71 6.95
CA CYS A 46 -6.53 -11.26 6.76
C CYS A 46 -5.28 -10.46 7.13
N ILE A 47 -4.52 -10.90 8.15
CA ILE A 47 -3.32 -10.20 8.61
C ILE A 47 -2.19 -10.26 7.57
N ASP A 48 -2.03 -11.41 6.91
CA ASP A 48 -1.05 -11.57 5.83
C ASP A 48 -1.45 -10.75 4.60
N ALA A 49 -2.76 -10.69 4.31
CA ALA A 49 -3.28 -9.92 3.20
C ALA A 49 -3.04 -8.41 3.37
N VAL A 50 -3.32 -7.85 4.55
CA VAL A 50 -3.05 -6.42 4.81
C VAL A 50 -1.55 -6.14 4.82
N SER A 51 -0.74 -7.04 5.37
CA SER A 51 0.73 -6.92 5.36
C SER A 51 1.29 -6.91 3.93
N ALA A 52 0.77 -7.77 3.05
CA ALA A 52 1.14 -7.81 1.64
C ALA A 52 0.73 -6.53 0.89
N ALA A 53 -0.44 -5.96 1.19
CA ALA A 53 -0.86 -4.68 0.63
C ALA A 53 0.01 -3.52 1.10
N ILE A 54 0.27 -3.41 2.42
CA ILE A 54 1.09 -2.35 3.01
C ILE A 54 2.50 -2.38 2.42
N LYS A 55 3.12 -3.55 2.35
CA LYS A 55 4.45 -3.71 1.74
C LYS A 55 4.52 -3.16 0.31
N VAL A 56 3.48 -3.40 -0.50
CA VAL A 56 3.41 -2.87 -1.87
C VAL A 56 3.30 -1.34 -1.91
N LEU A 57 2.64 -0.74 -0.91
CA LEU A 57 2.59 0.72 -0.77
C LEU A 57 3.97 1.25 -0.32
N GLU A 58 4.55 0.69 0.73
CA GLU A 58 5.84 1.09 1.31
C GLU A 58 7.03 0.92 0.36
N ASP A 59 7.03 -0.09 -0.51
CA ASP A 59 8.09 -0.30 -1.49
C ASP A 59 8.03 0.71 -2.66
N ASP A 60 6.90 1.43 -2.82
CA ASP A 60 6.67 2.36 -3.93
C ASP A 60 7.10 3.80 -3.58
N PRO A 61 8.07 4.37 -4.33
CA PRO A 61 8.64 5.69 -4.02
C PRO A 61 7.67 6.86 -4.23
N SER A 62 6.47 6.63 -4.79
CA SER A 62 5.44 7.66 -4.90
C SER A 62 4.63 7.86 -3.62
N THR A 63 4.84 7.02 -2.61
CA THR A 63 4.17 7.12 -1.31
C THR A 63 5.09 7.66 -0.22
N ASN A 64 4.51 8.33 0.76
CA ASN A 64 5.21 8.79 1.95
C ASN A 64 5.11 7.73 3.06
N ALA A 65 5.62 6.53 2.77
CA ALA A 65 5.73 5.40 3.70
C ALA A 65 6.88 4.50 3.23
N GLY A 66 7.63 3.89 4.15
CA GLY A 66 8.79 3.07 3.81
C GLY A 66 9.76 3.80 2.87
N ARG A 67 9.94 3.27 1.65
CA ARG A 67 10.73 3.90 0.60
C ARG A 67 9.94 5.02 -0.08
N GLY A 68 10.47 6.24 -0.01
CA GLY A 68 9.79 7.45 -0.50
C GLY A 68 9.27 8.34 0.62
N SER A 69 9.43 7.89 1.87
CA SER A 69 9.15 8.69 3.06
C SER A 69 9.89 10.02 3.06
N ASN A 70 9.23 11.02 3.63
CA ASN A 70 9.79 12.31 3.92
C ASN A 70 11.01 12.18 4.83
N LEU A 71 11.87 13.19 4.72
CA LEU A 71 13.03 13.30 5.60
C LEU A 71 12.66 14.07 6.86
N THR A 72 13.31 13.72 7.97
CA THR A 72 13.36 14.52 9.19
C THR A 72 14.10 15.84 8.94
N GLU A 73 14.10 16.74 9.93
CA GLU A 73 14.88 17.99 9.86
C GLU A 73 16.38 17.75 9.61
N GLU A 74 16.92 16.64 10.13
CA GLU A 74 18.32 16.25 9.93
C GLU A 74 18.57 15.52 8.60
N GLY A 75 17.54 15.31 7.78
CA GLY A 75 17.65 14.65 6.48
C GLY A 75 17.61 13.12 6.53
N HIS A 76 17.21 12.51 7.65
CA HIS A 76 17.08 11.06 7.80
C HIS A 76 15.64 10.57 7.52
N VAL A 77 15.46 9.29 7.22
CA VAL A 77 14.13 8.67 7.15
C VAL A 77 13.82 7.99 8.48
N GLU A 78 12.67 8.29 9.05
CA GLU A 78 12.10 7.62 10.24
C GLU A 78 10.65 7.24 9.91
N CYS A 79 10.26 5.99 10.19
CA CYS A 79 8.95 5.44 9.81
C CYS A 79 8.19 4.94 11.04
N ASP A 80 6.87 5.11 11.01
CA ASP A 80 5.91 4.53 11.96
C ASP A 80 4.95 3.60 11.20
N ALA A 81 4.59 2.44 11.79
CA ALA A 81 3.68 1.46 11.21
C ALA A 81 2.87 0.70 12.28
#